data_AF-A0A447X8B1-F1
#
_entry.id   AF-A0A447X8B1-F1
#
_cell.length_a   1.000
_cell.length_b   1.000
_cell.length_c   1.000
_cell.angle_alpha   90.00
_cell.angle_beta   90.00
_cell.angle_gamma   90.00
#
_symmetry.space_group_name_H-M   'P 1'
#
loop_
_entity.id
_entity.type
_entity.pdbx_description
1 polymer ?
#
loop_
_entity_poly.entity_id
_entity_poly.type
_entity_poly.pdbx_seq_one_letter_code
_entity_poly.pdbx_strand_id
1 'polypeptide(L)' 'MNNGYCLIEPKKANEIDTPEVQAKTRAALRWCEFANQNAAKNGGKVWRYALIPHNEIELSRTVSGLMADFMMTNSLSA' A
#
# COMPACT_ATOMS: atom_id res chain seq x y z
N MET A 1 -16.35 -3.22 3.58
CA MET A 1 -15.04 -2.90 2.96
C MET A 1 -15.14 -1.50 2.36
N ASN A 2 -14.29 -0.57 2.79
CA ASN A 2 -14.35 0.82 2.33
C ASN A 2 -14.04 0.90 0.83
N ASN A 3 -14.98 1.44 0.06
CA ASN A 3 -15.00 1.62 -1.40
C ASN A 3 -13.84 2.53 -1.87
N GLY A 4 -12.61 2.02 -1.89
CA GLY A 4 -11.36 2.74 -2.20
C GLY A 4 -10.56 2.10 -3.34
N TYR A 5 -9.53 2.79 -3.80
CA TYR A 5 -8.52 2.25 -4.71
C TYR A 5 -7.32 1.68 -3.93
N CYS A 6 -6.72 0.62 -4.43
CA CYS A 6 -5.55 -0.01 -3.81
C CYS A 6 -4.37 0.03 -4.79
N LEU A 7 -3.22 0.50 -4.31
CA LEU A 7 -1.92 0.30 -4.91
C LEU A 7 -1.26 -0.87 -4.18
N ILE A 8 -0.94 -1.96 -4.88
CA ILE A 8 -0.41 -3.18 -4.27
C ILE A 8 0.92 -3.52 -4.94
N GLU A 9 1.96 -3.68 -4.13
CA GLU A 9 3.30 -4.08 -4.58
C GLU A 9 3.66 -5.45 -3.98
N PRO A 10 3.58 -6.54 -4.76
CA PRO A 10 4.17 -7.80 -4.38
C PRO A 10 5.69 -7.69 -4.40
N LYS A 11 6.36 -8.20 -3.36
CA LYS A 11 7.83 -8.20 -3.28
C LYS A 11 8.38 -9.45 -2.63
N LYS A 12 9.61 -9.83 -3.00
CA LYS A 12 10.28 -10.99 -2.42
C LYS A 12 10.40 -10.82 -0.90
N ALA A 13 10.01 -11.84 -0.14
CA ALA A 13 9.81 -11.72 1.31
C ALA A 13 11.09 -11.31 2.05
N ASN A 14 12.24 -11.85 1.63
CA ASN A 14 13.54 -11.53 2.20
C ASN A 14 14.15 -10.22 1.68
N GLU A 15 13.44 -9.48 0.82
CA GLU A 15 13.88 -8.19 0.29
C GLU A 15 13.05 -7.01 0.81
N ILE A 16 11.99 -7.26 1.57
CA ILE A 16 11.04 -6.24 2.06
C ILE A 16 11.76 -5.10 2.79
N ASP A 17 12.75 -5.43 3.60
CA ASP A 17 13.50 -4.44 4.40
C ASP A 17 14.72 -3.87 3.69
N THR A 18 14.96 -4.22 2.43
CA THR A 18 16.11 -3.69 1.69
C THR A 18 15.95 -2.17 1.50
N PRO A 19 17.06 -1.40 1.52
CA PRO A 19 17.01 0.04 1.32
C PRO A 19 16.31 0.46 0.01
N GLU A 20 16.47 -0.34 -1.05
CA GLU A 20 15.82 -0.12 -2.33
C GLU A 20 14.29 -0.26 -2.23
N VAL A 21 13.79 -1.33 -1.62
CA VAL A 21 12.35 -1.54 -1.45
C VAL A 21 11.77 -0.44 -0.55
N GLN A 22 12.43 -0.11 0.55
CA GLN A 22 11.98 0.95 1.44
C GLN A 22 11.95 2.33 0.74
N ALA A 23 12.87 2.60 -0.19
CA ALA A 23 12.82 3.81 -1.01
C ALA A 23 11.59 3.84 -1.92
N LYS A 24 11.24 2.71 -2.53
CA LYS A 24 10.01 2.57 -3.36
C LYS A 24 8.75 2.68 -2.52
N THR A 25 8.71 2.08 -1.33
CA THR A 25 7.61 2.21 -0.36
C THR A 25 7.34 3.66 -0.02
N ARG A 26 8.38 4.47 0.26
CA ARG A 26 8.22 5.92 0.51
C ARG A 26 7.67 6.67 -0.71
N ALA A 27 8.13 6.31 -1.91
CA ALA A 27 7.62 6.91 -3.15
C ALA A 27 6.13 6.54 -3.38
N ALA A 28 5.74 5.29 -3.14
CA ALA A 28 4.36 4.82 -3.27
C ALA A 28 3.43 5.50 -2.26
N LEU A 29 3.86 5.64 -1.00
CA LEU A 29 3.12 6.39 0.03
C LEU A 29 2.89 7.85 -0.39
N ARG A 30 3.94 8.52 -0.88
CA ARG A 30 3.84 9.90 -1.38
C ARG A 30 2.94 10.03 -2.61
N TRP A 31 2.94 9.03 -3.47
CA TRP A 31 2.02 8.98 -4.60
C TRP A 31 0.57 8.88 -4.12
N CYS A 32 0.27 7.97 -3.17
CA CYS A 32 -1.07 7.85 -2.59
C CYS A 32 -1.52 9.14 -1.89
N GLU A 33 -0.60 9.86 -1.25
CA GLU A 33 -0.87 11.19 -0.69
C GLU A 33 -1.36 12.16 -1.77
N PHE A 34 -0.61 12.33 -2.87
CA PHE A 34 -1.03 13.22 -3.96
C PHE A 34 -2.32 12.76 -4.64
N ALA A 35 -2.48 11.45 -4.85
CA ALA A 35 -3.71 10.87 -5.40
C ALA A 35 -4.93 11.18 -4.52
N ASN A 36 -4.75 11.11 -3.19
CA ASN A 36 -5.79 11.44 -2.23
C ASN A 36 -6.08 12.94 -2.16
N GLN A 37 -5.07 13.81 -2.27
CA GLN A 37 -5.27 15.25 -2.39
C GLN A 37 -6.11 15.59 -3.63
N ASN A 38 -5.85 14.92 -4.75
CA ASN A 38 -6.67 15.07 -5.96
C ASN A 38 -8.08 14.48 -5.78
N ALA A 39 -8.20 13.29 -5.18
CA ALA A 39 -9.49 12.65 -4.93
C ALA A 39 -10.39 13.51 -4.04
N ALA A 40 -9.85 14.11 -2.98
CA ALA A 40 -10.58 15.01 -2.09
C ALA A 40 -11.17 16.23 -2.81
N LYS A 41 -10.46 16.77 -3.81
CA LYS A 41 -10.92 17.92 -4.60
C LYS A 41 -11.99 17.55 -5.64
N ASN A 42 -12.01 16.31 -6.11
CA ASN A 42 -12.81 15.88 -7.25
C ASN A 42 -13.86 14.80 -6.90
N GLY A 43 -14.12 14.54 -5.62
CA GLY A 43 -15.06 13.49 -5.19
C GLY A 43 -14.58 12.06 -5.51
N GLY A 44 -13.28 11.87 -5.67
CA GLY A 44 -12.66 10.57 -5.93
C GLY A 44 -12.62 9.68 -4.68
N LYS A 45 -12.37 8.38 -4.90
CA LYS A 45 -12.19 7.41 -3.81
C LYS A 45 -10.78 7.47 -3.23
N VAL A 46 -10.65 7.12 -1.95
CA VAL A 46 -9.37 7.07 -1.23
C VAL A 46 -8.48 5.95 -1.79
N TRP A 47 -7.22 6.29 -2.06
CA TRP A 47 -6.11 5.39 -2.37
C TRP A 47 -5.40 4.92 -1.10
N ARG A 48 -5.10 3.62 -1.05
CA ARG A 48 -4.28 2.98 -0.01
C ARG A 48 -3.18 2.15 -0.66
N TYR A 49 -2.05 2.02 0.03
CA TYR A 49 -0.90 1.26 -0.46
C TYR A 49 -0.62 0.07 0.46
N ALA A 50 -0.27 -1.07 -0.13
CA ALA A 50 0.24 -2.24 0.58
C ALA A 50 1.50 -2.78 -0.09
N LEU A 51 2.49 -3.12 0.73
CA LEU A 51 3.69 -3.84 0.32
C LEU A 51 3.55 -5.28 0.81
N ILE A 52 3.35 -6.23 -0.10
CA ILE A 52 2.96 -7.59 0.25
C ILE A 52 4.11 -8.56 -0.04
N PRO A 53 4.59 -9.32 0.95
CA PRO A 53 5.51 -10.43 0.70
C PRO A 53 4.87 -11.44 -0.27
N HIS A 54 5.56 -11.82 -1.34
CA HIS A 54 5.01 -12.70 -2.38
C HIS A 54 4.50 -14.05 -1.85
N ASN A 55 5.04 -14.55 -0.74
CA ASN A 55 4.64 -15.79 -0.09
C ASN A 55 3.34 -15.68 0.71
N GLU A 56 2.82 -14.47 0.92
CA GLU A 56 1.53 -14.21 1.59
C GLU A 56 0.36 -14.16 0.61
N ILE A 57 0.65 -14.21 -0.70
CA ILE A 57 -0.34 -14.19 -1.78
C ILE A 57 -0.74 -15.64 -2.08
N GLU A 58 -1.79 -16.09 -1.40
CA GLU A 58 -2.35 -17.43 -1.56
C GLU A 58 -3.76 -17.39 -2.16
N LEU A 59 -4.21 -18.50 -2.77
CA LEU A 59 -5.56 -18.62 -3.33
C LEU A 59 -6.67 -18.46 -2.29
N SER A 60 -6.37 -18.74 -1.02
CA SER A 60 -7.28 -18.62 0.13
C SER A 60 -7.45 -17.17 0.61
N ARG A 61 -6.58 -16.24 0.17
CA ARG A 61 -6.51 -14.86 0.67
C ARG A 61 -7.42 -13.96 -0.15
N THR A 62 -8.04 -12.99 0.51
CA THR A 62 -8.76 -11.90 -0.16
C THR A 62 -7.91 -10.64 -0.20
N VAL A 63 -8.15 -9.76 -1.17
CA VAL A 63 -7.50 -8.44 -1.21
C VAL A 63 -7.76 -7.67 0.09
N SER A 64 -8.96 -7.76 0.66
CA SER A 64 -9.25 -7.07 1.93
C SER A 64 -8.45 -7.62 3.10
N GLY A 65 -8.21 -8.94 3.17
CA GLY A 65 -7.36 -9.53 4.21
C GLY A 65 -5.91 -9.10 4.04
N LEU A 66 -5.40 -9.17 2.81
CA LEU A 66 -4.06 -8.70 2.46
C LEU A 66 -3.85 -7.22 2.79
N MET A 67 -4.82 -6.36 2.49
CA MET A 67 -4.77 -4.95 2.85
C MET A 67 -4.87 -4.72 4.37
N ALA A 68 -5.56 -5.58 5.12
CA ALA A 68 -5.60 -5.46 6.57
C ALA A 68 -4.24 -5.76 7.22
N ASP A 69 -3.52 -6.74 6.67
CA ASP A 69 -2.26 -7.22 7.24
C ASP A 69 -1.05 -6.40 6.78
N PHE A 70 -1.07 -5.87 5.55
CA PHE A 70 0.11 -5.30 4.89
C PHE A 70 -0.06 -3.86 4.40
N MET A 71 -1.10 -3.15 4.82
CA MET A 71 -1.25 -1.73 4.46
C MET A 71 -0.12 -0.91 5.08
N MET A 72 0.56 -0.16 4.22
CA MET A 72 1.60 0.77 4.61
C MET A 72 0.97 2.13 4.91
N THR A 73 1.44 2.77 5.98
CA THR A 73 1.10 4.16 6.31
C THR A 73 2.39 4.96 6.40
N ASN A 74 2.32 6.27 6.17
CA ASN A 74 3.40 7.14 6.64
C ASN A 74 3.44 7.03 8.16
N SER A 75 4.49 6.41 8.70
CA SER A 75 4.81 6.53 10.11
C SER A 75 5.17 8.00 10.34
N LEU A 76 4.24 8.78 10.90
CA LEU A 76 4.62 10.00 11.59
C LEU A 76 5.42 9.54 12.82
N SER A 77 6.73 9.42 12.68
CA SER A 77 7.62 9.59 13.83
C SER A 77 7.51 11.06 14.22
N ALA A 78 6.61 11.33 15.17
CA ALA A 78 6.68 12.52 16.00
C ALA A 78 7.98 12.52 16.81
#